data_AF-A0A917PBU8-F1
#
_entry.id   AF-A0A917PBU8-F1
#
_cell.length_a   1.000
_cell.length_b   1.000
_cell.length_c   1.000
_cell.angle_alpha   90.00
_cell.angle_beta   90.00
_cell.angle_gamma   90.00
#
_symmetry.space_group_name_H-M   'P 1'
#
loop_
_entity.id
_entity.type
_entity.pdbx_description
1 polymer ?
#
loop_
_entity_poly.entity_id
_entity_poly.type
_entity_poly.pdbx_seq_one_letter_code
_entity_poly.pdbx_strand_id
1 'polypeptide(L)'
;MRRWLHRFNRWGLEDLGGQGRKRRITEAERSRIVGLVKQTPPGRIEVQPSNEMWAADESGPSEWTLDTLAVAARDLGIEVSRSQVRRILVAEGVCWRRTRSWTRSRDADFEGKGRGSSSSTPGRPSARQ
;
A
#
# COMPACT_ATOMS: atom_id res chain seq x y z
N MET A 1 -0.80 39.42 17.43
CA MET A 1 -0.39 38.34 18.36
C MET A 1 -1.44 37.99 19.43
N ARG A 2 -2.04 38.97 20.15
CA ARG A 2 -2.97 38.71 21.28
C ARG A 2 -4.22 37.88 20.95
N ARG A 3 -4.75 37.99 19.73
CA ARG A 3 -5.98 37.27 19.31
C ARG A 3 -5.83 35.74 19.34
N TRP A 4 -4.66 35.23 18.95
CA TRP A 4 -4.38 33.79 18.96
C TRP A 4 -4.27 33.26 20.38
N LEU A 5 -3.63 34.01 21.28
CA LEU A 5 -3.50 33.66 22.70
C LEU A 5 -4.87 33.61 23.42
N HIS A 6 -5.75 34.60 23.17
CA HIS A 6 -7.10 34.59 23.74
C HIS A 6 -7.98 33.47 23.21
N ARG A 7 -7.77 33.09 21.95
CA ARG A 7 -8.49 31.98 21.31
C ARG A 7 -8.03 30.64 21.88
N PHE A 8 -6.72 30.44 21.99
CA PHE A 8 -6.12 29.28 22.65
C PHE A 8 -6.53 29.18 24.13
N ASN A 9 -6.50 30.27 24.90
CA ASN A 9 -6.93 30.24 26.31
C ASN A 9 -8.42 29.94 26.48
N ARG A 10 -9.25 30.20 25.47
CA ARG A 10 -10.71 29.99 25.55
C ARG A 10 -11.13 28.59 25.10
N TRP A 11 -10.47 28.05 24.09
CA TRP A 11 -10.87 26.79 23.43
C TRP A 11 -9.80 25.69 23.54
N GLY A 12 -8.64 25.98 24.11
CA GLY A 12 -7.57 25.03 24.34
C GLY A 12 -7.11 24.31 23.07
N LEU A 13 -6.76 23.03 23.22
CA LEU A 13 -6.40 22.14 22.11
C LEU A 13 -7.59 21.80 21.19
N GLU A 14 -8.83 22.07 21.58
CA GLU A 14 -10.03 21.72 20.80
C GLU A 14 -10.18 22.63 19.55
N ASP A 15 -9.66 23.86 19.57
CA ASP A 15 -9.64 24.77 18.39
C ASP A 15 -8.59 24.37 17.34
N LEU A 16 -7.73 23.39 17.63
CA LEU A 16 -6.78 22.83 16.65
C LEU A 16 -7.44 21.80 15.73
N GLY A 17 -8.73 21.50 15.92
CA GLY A 17 -9.53 20.64 15.06
C GLY A 17 -9.48 21.09 13.60
N GLY A 18 -8.76 20.34 12.78
CA GLY A 18 -8.32 20.74 11.45
C GLY A 18 -9.44 21.26 10.54
N GLN A 19 -9.30 22.51 10.10
CA GLN A 19 -10.13 23.21 9.11
C GLN A 19 -10.06 22.61 7.68
N GLY A 20 -9.54 21.38 7.56
CA GLY A 20 -9.33 20.72 6.28
C GLY A 20 -10.56 19.96 5.80
N ARG A 21 -10.59 19.67 4.50
CA ARG A 21 -11.60 18.77 3.93
C ARG A 21 -11.49 17.40 4.61
N LYS A 22 -12.62 16.91 5.13
CA LYS A 22 -12.71 15.55 5.68
C LYS A 22 -12.19 14.55 4.65
N ARG A 23 -11.36 13.60 5.11
CA ARG A 23 -10.85 12.53 4.25
C ARG A 23 -12.02 11.73 3.70
N ARG A 24 -11.94 11.31 2.44
CA ARG A 24 -12.95 10.45 1.80
C ARG A 24 -13.02 9.06 2.42
N ILE A 25 -11.90 8.55 2.91
CA ILE A 25 -11.79 7.25 3.58
C ILE A 25 -11.66 7.51 5.08
N THR A 26 -12.52 6.86 5.84
CA THR A 26 -12.57 6.88 7.31
C THR A 26 -11.46 6.02 7.91
N GLU A 27 -11.15 6.25 9.19
CA GLU A 27 -10.13 5.45 9.88
C GLU A 27 -10.53 3.97 10.03
N ALA A 28 -11.83 3.71 10.16
CA ALA A 28 -12.38 2.34 10.19
C ALA A 28 -12.12 1.60 8.87
N GLU A 29 -12.35 2.26 7.73
CA GLU A 29 -12.05 1.69 6.41
C GLU A 29 -10.55 1.48 6.21
N ARG A 30 -9.70 2.42 6.67
CA ARG A 30 -8.24 2.24 6.64
C ARG A 30 -7.82 1.00 7.44
N SER A 31 -8.38 0.82 8.63
CA SER A 31 -8.11 -0.34 9.48
C SER A 31 -8.53 -1.65 8.82
N ARG A 32 -9.69 -1.67 8.14
CA ARG A 32 -10.14 -2.83 7.36
C ARG A 32 -9.19 -3.17 6.21
N ILE A 33 -8.72 -2.16 5.47
CA ILE A 33 -7.74 -2.35 4.38
C ILE A 33 -6.42 -2.94 4.93
N VAL A 34 -5.94 -2.45 6.08
CA VAL A 34 -4.75 -3.01 6.73
C VAL A 34 -4.98 -4.44 7.22
N GLY A 35 -6.17 -4.74 7.73
CA GLY A 35 -6.58 -6.09 8.12
C GLY A 35 -6.55 -7.10 6.98
N LEU A 36 -6.93 -6.69 5.76
CA LEU A 36 -6.84 -7.54 4.57
C LEU A 36 -5.40 -7.99 4.27
N VAL A 37 -4.43 -7.09 4.41
CA VAL A 37 -3.02 -7.42 4.15
C VAL A 37 -2.49 -8.52 5.08
N LYS A 38 -3.05 -8.64 6.29
CA LYS A 38 -2.64 -9.66 7.26
C LYS A 38 -3.27 -11.03 7.00
N GLN A 39 -4.31 -11.11 6.17
CA GLN A 39 -4.99 -12.35 5.84
C GLN A 39 -4.28 -13.10 4.72
N THR A 40 -4.43 -14.41 4.68
CA THR A 40 -3.98 -15.23 3.54
C THR A 40 -4.77 -14.82 2.29
N PRO A 41 -4.11 -14.53 1.15
CA PRO A 41 -4.79 -14.36 -0.13
C PRO A 41 -5.62 -15.62 -0.47
N PRO A 42 -6.84 -15.47 -1.00
CA PRO A 42 -7.75 -16.59 -1.16
C PRO A 42 -7.27 -17.64 -2.18
N GLY A 43 -6.46 -17.25 -3.17
CA GLY A 43 -5.85 -18.19 -4.12
C GLY A 43 -4.50 -18.75 -3.68
N ARG A 44 -4.08 -18.53 -2.44
CA ARG A 44 -2.85 -19.11 -1.93
C ARG A 44 -3.09 -20.58 -1.59
N ILE A 45 -2.35 -21.46 -2.25
CA ILE A 45 -2.37 -22.89 -1.95
C ILE A 45 -1.75 -23.11 -0.56
N GLU A 46 -2.53 -23.67 0.34
CA GLU A 46 -2.08 -24.11 1.65
C GLU A 46 -2.08 -25.65 1.70
N VAL A 47 -1.04 -26.22 2.28
CA VAL A 47 -0.93 -27.67 2.50
C VAL A 47 -1.56 -27.98 3.85
N GLN A 48 -2.67 -28.71 3.83
CA GLN A 48 -3.34 -29.14 5.05
C GLN A 48 -2.59 -30.29 5.74
N PRO A 49 -2.83 -30.56 7.04
CA PRO A 49 -2.23 -31.69 7.75
C PRO A 49 -2.53 -33.06 7.13
N SER A 50 -3.60 -33.16 6.33
CA SER A 50 -3.96 -34.32 5.51
C SER A 50 -3.09 -34.49 4.25
N ASN A 51 -2.10 -33.62 4.03
CA ASN A 51 -1.27 -33.55 2.83
C ASN A 51 -2.06 -33.22 1.54
N GLU A 52 -3.26 -32.66 1.68
CA GLU A 52 -4.04 -32.12 0.58
C GLU A 52 -3.66 -30.66 0.33
N MET A 53 -3.43 -30.32 -0.94
CA MET A 53 -3.17 -28.95 -1.39
C MET A 53 -4.49 -28.32 -1.78
N TRP A 54 -4.91 -27.27 -1.07
CA TRP A 54 -6.18 -26.60 -1.33
C TRP A 54 -6.01 -25.08 -1.29
N ALA A 55 -6.71 -24.39 -2.18
CA ALA A 55 -6.84 -22.93 -2.18
C ALA A 55 -8.31 -22.57 -1.88
N ALA A 56 -8.52 -21.52 -1.10
CA ALA A 56 -9.87 -21.08 -0.73
C ALA A 56 -10.70 -20.59 -1.93
N ASP A 57 -10.01 -20.04 -2.93
CA ASP A 57 -10.54 -19.73 -4.24
C ASP A 57 -9.44 -19.98 -5.27
N GLU A 58 -9.54 -21.06 -6.05
CA GLU A 58 -8.55 -21.38 -7.10
C GLU A 58 -8.43 -20.29 -8.17
N SER A 59 -9.50 -19.50 -8.39
CA SER A 59 -9.45 -18.36 -9.32
C SER A 59 -8.94 -17.08 -8.65
N GLY A 60 -8.72 -17.12 -7.33
CA GLY A 60 -8.31 -15.98 -6.53
C GLY A 60 -6.83 -15.68 -6.68
N PRO A 61 -6.39 -14.49 -6.25
CA PRO A 61 -4.97 -14.15 -6.25
C PRO A 61 -4.21 -14.98 -5.23
N SER A 62 -3.09 -15.58 -5.66
CA SER A 62 -2.16 -16.31 -4.80
C SER A 62 -1.33 -15.40 -3.89
N GLU A 63 -1.17 -14.13 -4.27
CA GLU A 63 -0.48 -13.08 -3.51
C GLU A 63 -1.35 -11.82 -3.43
N TRP A 64 -1.30 -11.11 -2.29
CA TRP A 64 -1.83 -9.76 -2.23
C TRP A 64 -0.96 -8.85 -3.08
N THR A 65 -1.49 -8.37 -4.20
CA THR A 65 -0.96 -7.25 -4.98
C THR A 65 -1.75 -5.99 -4.64
N LEU A 66 -1.20 -4.81 -4.95
CA LEU A 66 -1.93 -3.56 -4.73
C LEU A 66 -3.26 -3.49 -5.52
N ASP A 67 -3.31 -4.14 -6.70
CA ASP A 67 -4.52 -4.18 -7.52
C ASP A 67 -5.54 -5.17 -6.93
N THR A 68 -5.10 -6.37 -6.54
CA THR A 68 -5.99 -7.38 -5.94
C THR A 68 -6.52 -6.94 -4.58
N LEU A 69 -5.72 -6.22 -3.79
CA LEU A 69 -6.18 -5.62 -2.55
C LEU A 69 -7.19 -4.48 -2.77
N ALA A 70 -7.04 -3.73 -3.86
CA ALA A 70 -8.00 -2.69 -4.22
C ALA A 70 -9.33 -3.28 -4.70
N VAL A 71 -9.31 -4.43 -5.38
CA VAL A 71 -10.53 -5.19 -5.73
C VAL A 71 -11.20 -5.71 -4.47
N ALA A 72 -10.47 -6.44 -3.62
CA ALA A 72 -11.02 -6.97 -2.36
C ALA A 72 -11.58 -5.87 -1.44
N ALA A 73 -10.93 -4.70 -1.38
CA ALA A 73 -11.46 -3.57 -0.64
C ALA A 73 -12.78 -3.02 -1.23
N ARG A 74 -12.94 -3.02 -2.55
CA ARG A 74 -14.20 -2.64 -3.20
C ARG A 74 -15.30 -3.65 -2.98
N ASP A 75 -14.97 -4.94 -2.93
CA ASP A 75 -15.94 -6.00 -2.60
C ASP A 75 -16.47 -5.84 -1.16
N LEU A 76 -15.66 -5.27 -0.26
CA LEU A 76 -16.09 -4.83 1.08
C LEU A 76 -16.83 -3.48 1.11
N GLY A 77 -17.13 -2.90 -0.06
CA GLY A 77 -17.81 -1.61 -0.20
C GLY A 77 -16.93 -0.38 -0.03
N ILE A 78 -15.60 -0.54 0.03
CA ILE A 78 -14.67 0.56 0.25
C ILE A 78 -14.16 1.07 -1.11
N GLU A 79 -14.60 2.27 -1.50
CA GLU A 79 -14.16 2.87 -2.77
C GLU A 79 -12.72 3.38 -2.67
N VAL A 80 -11.77 2.55 -3.12
CA VAL A 80 -10.34 2.87 -3.06
C VAL A 80 -9.61 2.59 -4.38
N SER A 81 -8.71 3.49 -4.76
CA SER A 81 -7.78 3.30 -5.87
C SER A 81 -6.49 2.60 -5.43
N ARG A 82 -5.80 1.93 -6.36
CA ARG A 82 -4.46 1.32 -6.14
C ARG A 82 -3.48 2.28 -5.46
N SER A 83 -3.44 3.54 -5.91
CA SER A 83 -2.56 4.57 -5.36
C SER A 83 -2.93 4.96 -3.92
N GLN A 84 -4.21 4.96 -3.58
CA GLN A 84 -4.66 5.21 -2.20
C GLN A 84 -4.30 4.03 -1.29
N VAL A 85 -4.51 2.79 -1.74
CA VAL A 85 -4.08 1.59 -0.99
C VAL A 85 -2.60 1.69 -0.66
N ARG A 86 -1.74 1.95 -1.65
CA ARG A 86 -0.29 2.11 -1.41
C ARG A 86 0.01 3.18 -0.35
N ARG A 87 -0.62 4.36 -0.43
CA ARG A 87 -0.37 5.44 0.53
C ARG A 87 -0.82 5.05 1.94
N ILE A 88 -1.96 4.37 2.07
CA ILE A 88 -2.45 3.89 3.37
C ILE A 88 -1.43 2.91 3.95
N LEU A 89 -1.00 1.90 3.19
CA LEU A 89 -0.05 0.90 3.67
C LEU A 89 1.31 1.50 4.07
N VAL A 90 1.82 2.45 3.31
CA VAL A 90 3.07 3.16 3.65
C VAL A 90 2.90 4.01 4.92
N ALA A 91 1.78 4.72 5.06
CA ALA A 91 1.51 5.53 6.26
C ALA A 91 1.36 4.67 7.53
N GLU A 92 0.84 3.45 7.38
CA GLU A 92 0.68 2.47 8.47
C GLU A 92 1.94 1.62 8.70
N GLY A 93 3.06 1.92 8.03
CA GLY A 93 4.35 1.24 8.22
C GLY A 93 4.39 -0.20 7.70
N VAL A 94 3.43 -0.60 6.86
CA VAL A 94 3.39 -1.95 6.29
C VAL A 94 4.53 -2.11 5.28
N CYS A 95 5.54 -2.89 5.66
CA CYS A 95 6.71 -3.16 4.81
C CYS A 95 6.30 -4.10 3.67
N TRP A 96 6.08 -3.53 2.49
CA TRP A 96 5.78 -4.32 1.29
C TRP A 96 7.03 -5.04 0.80
N ARG A 97 7.02 -6.39 0.87
CA ARG A 97 8.07 -7.21 0.28
C ARG A 97 7.94 -7.13 -1.24
N ARG A 98 8.98 -6.65 -1.93
CA ARG A 98 9.04 -6.83 -3.39
C ARG A 98 9.22 -8.31 -3.67
N THR A 99 8.34 -8.88 -4.50
CA THR A 99 8.54 -10.19 -5.12
C THR A 99 9.95 -10.19 -5.72
N ARG A 100 10.77 -11.17 -5.36
CA ARG A 100 12.08 -11.32 -5.98
C ARG A 100 11.84 -11.70 -7.44
N SER A 101 12.02 -10.74 -8.33
CA SER A 101 12.13 -11.03 -9.76
C SER A 101 13.37 -11.88 -9.97
N TRP A 102 13.19 -13.10 -10.47
CA TRP A 102 14.25 -14.08 -10.77
C TRP A 102 15.26 -13.63 -11.84
N THR A 103 15.27 -12.35 -12.24
CA THR A 103 16.06 -11.81 -13.35
C THR A 103 17.55 -11.66 -13.05
N ARG A 104 18.04 -12.06 -11.87
CA ARG A 104 19.47 -12.04 -11.57
C ARG A 104 19.97 -13.48 -11.46
N SER A 105 20.51 -14.00 -12.57
CA SER A 105 21.27 -15.24 -12.54
C SER A 105 22.43 -15.09 -11.55
N ARG A 106 22.74 -16.17 -10.82
CA ARG A 106 23.89 -16.27 -9.90
C ARG A 106 25.11 -16.88 -10.61
N ASP A 107 24.95 -17.23 -11.87
CA ASP A 107 25.98 -17.82 -12.72
C ASP A 107 27.06 -16.77 -13.06
N ALA A 108 28.32 -17.18 -12.93
CA ALA A 108 29.49 -16.32 -13.15
C ALA A 108 29.70 -16.02 -14.63
N ASP A 109 29.23 -16.92 -15.51
CA ASP A 109 29.31 -16.78 -16.96
C ASP A 109 28.05 -16.10 -17.55
N PHE A 110 27.14 -15.62 -16.69
CA PHE A 110 25.95 -14.91 -17.14
C PHE A 110 26.32 -13.50 -17.61
N GLU A 111 26.49 -13.37 -18.92
CA GLU A 111 26.56 -12.10 -19.65
C GLU A 111 25.20 -11.39 -19.55
N GLY A 112 24.95 -10.74 -18.41
CA GLY A 112 23.71 -10.02 -18.17
C GLY A 112 23.45 -8.95 -19.22
N LYS A 113 22.22 -8.44 -19.27
CA LYS A 113 21.88 -7.35 -20.18
C LYS A 113 22.85 -6.19 -19.96
N GLY A 114 23.57 -5.80 -21.02
CA GLY A 114 24.51 -4.68 -21.02
C GLY A 114 23.88 -3.38 -20.51
N ARG A 115 24.71 -2.37 -20.23
CA ARG A 115 24.23 -1.06 -19.74
C ARG A 115 23.03 -0.60 -20.57
N GLY A 116 21.90 -0.40 -19.91
CA GLY A 116 20.73 0.18 -20.54
C GLY A 116 21.10 1.53 -21.15
N SER A 117 20.60 1.80 -22.36
CA SER A 117 20.76 3.08 -23.03
C SER A 117 20.30 4.21 -22.10
N SER A 118 21.00 5.35 -22.15
CA SER A 118 20.60 6.55 -21.42
C SER A 118 19.14 6.87 -21.69
N SER A 119 18.36 7.13 -20.64
CA SER A 119 16.95 7.49 -20.79
C SER A 119 16.85 8.79 -21.60
N SER A 120 16.20 8.75 -22.77
CA SER A 120 15.96 9.93 -23.59
C SER A 120 15.04 10.96 -22.91
N THR A 121 14.39 10.60 -21.80
CA THR A 121 13.56 11.50 -21.01
C THR A 121 14.42 12.18 -19.94
N PRO A 122 14.57 13.52 -19.96
CA PRO A 122 15.23 14.26 -18.90
C PRO A 122 14.52 14.02 -17.55
N GLY A 123 15.31 13.76 -16.51
CA GLY A 123 14.80 13.73 -15.14
C GLY A 123 14.18 15.09 -14.78
N ARG A 124 12.96 15.09 -14.26
CA ARG A 124 12.29 16.33 -13.82
C ARG A 124 13.15 17.01 -12.74
N PRO A 125 13.46 18.31 -12.85
CA PRO A 125 14.23 19.01 -11.83
C PRO A 125 13.53 18.90 -10.47
N SER A 126 14.27 18.41 -9.47
CA SER A 126 13.86 18.50 -8.07
C SER A 126 13.97 19.96 -7.67
N ALA A 127 12.83 20.58 -7.33
CA ALA A 127 12.81 21.90 -6.71
C ALA A 127 13.50 21.78 -5.34
N ARG A 128 14.76 22.23 -5.27
CA ARG A 128 15.44 22.51 -4.01
C ARG A 128 15.02 23.91 -3.56
N GLN A 129 14.46 24.00 -2.36
CA GLN A 129 14.45 25.22 -1.56
C GLN A 129 15.76 25.32 -0.79
#